data_AF-A0AA36FZ38-F1
#
_entry.id   AF-A0AA36FZ38-F1
#
_cell.length_a   1.000
_cell.length_b   1.000
_cell.length_c   1.000
_cell.angle_alpha   90.00
_cell.angle_beta   90.00
_cell.angle_gamma   90.00
#
_symmetry.space_group_name_H-M   'P 1'
#
loop_
_entity.id
_entity.type
_entity.pdbx_description
1 polymer ?
#
loop_
_entity_poly.entity_id
_entity_poly.type
_entity_poly.pdbx_seq_one_letter_code
_entity_poly.pdbx_strand_id
1 'polypeptide(L)'
;MLKHLAAIRHIRWWEDAAAGSPVKDLVRIFKDMRVRFQGLKPLSVWAIEFLCHFCMVHTANRQTLPMGPTFLRVLQLLAAGVFLPGSIGLADPCDIPSNFLSNITFEEMDSLCSTAQTLVRVISHGGHARVMGTSPENIDVTVTPTYYMVDGERVVVTPLDKAYDPTLMTTQKPAGQEAKAAAH
;
A
#
# COMPACT_ATOMS: atom_id res chain seq x y z
N MET A 1 5.54 26.48 -6.92
CA MET A 1 4.87 26.56 -8.25
C MET A 1 4.58 25.17 -8.84
N LEU A 2 5.57 24.26 -8.98
CA LEU A 2 5.38 22.91 -9.56
C LEU A 2 4.32 22.03 -8.87
N LYS A 3 4.25 22.02 -7.53
CA LYS A 3 3.23 21.26 -6.76
C LYS A 3 1.79 21.66 -7.08
N HIS A 4 1.55 22.94 -7.40
CA HIS A 4 0.22 23.42 -7.75
C HIS A 4 -0.20 22.95 -9.15
N LEU A 5 0.75 22.85 -10.09
CA LEU A 5 0.48 22.33 -11.44
C LEU A 5 0.17 20.83 -11.42
N ALA A 6 0.88 20.05 -10.60
CA ALA A 6 0.59 18.62 -10.40
C ALA A 6 -0.82 18.41 -9.81
N ALA A 7 -1.18 19.17 -8.78
CA ALA A 7 -2.51 19.11 -8.19
C ALA A 7 -3.63 19.39 -9.20
N ILE A 8 -3.45 20.37 -10.11
CA ILE A 8 -4.43 20.65 -11.17
C ILE A 8 -4.59 19.45 -12.12
N ARG A 9 -3.49 18.77 -12.48
CA ARG A 9 -3.56 17.56 -13.33
C ARG A 9 -4.29 16.43 -12.61
N HIS A 10 -4.01 16.23 -11.32
CA HIS A 10 -4.66 15.20 -10.50
C HIS A 10 -6.16 15.46 -10.38
N ILE A 11 -6.57 16.71 -10.17
CA ILE A 11 -7.99 17.09 -10.10
C ILE A 11 -8.70 16.76 -11.41
N ARG A 12 -8.15 17.18 -12.55
CA ARG A 12 -8.74 16.90 -13.87
C ARG A 12 -8.88 15.41 -14.14
N TRP A 13 -7.83 14.65 -13.86
CA TRP A 13 -7.88 13.20 -14.01
C TRP A 13 -8.93 12.57 -13.08
N TRP A 14 -9.01 13.04 -11.83
CA TRP A 14 -9.95 12.50 -10.84
C TRP A 14 -11.41 12.82 -11.15
N GLU A 15 -11.70 14.00 -11.72
CA GLU A 15 -13.04 14.39 -12.16
C GLU A 15 -13.62 13.36 -13.13
N ASP A 16 -12.83 12.95 -14.12
CA ASP A 16 -13.23 11.93 -15.10
C ASP A 16 -13.22 10.51 -14.49
N ALA A 17 -12.17 10.15 -13.76
CA ALA A 17 -11.97 8.80 -13.21
C ALA A 17 -13.01 8.43 -12.12
N ALA A 18 -13.47 9.40 -11.33
CA ALA A 18 -14.40 9.19 -10.23
C ALA A 18 -15.85 9.59 -10.56
N ALA A 19 -16.14 10.02 -11.79
CA ALA A 19 -17.49 10.38 -12.22
C ALA A 19 -18.44 9.17 -12.09
N GLY A 20 -19.51 9.32 -11.28
CA GLY A 20 -20.49 8.25 -11.05
C GLY A 20 -19.96 6.98 -10.36
N SER A 21 -18.71 6.97 -9.92
CA SER A 21 -18.05 5.79 -9.35
C SER A 21 -18.13 5.75 -7.81
N PRO A 22 -18.39 4.58 -7.20
CA PRO A 22 -18.36 4.43 -5.74
C PRO A 22 -16.95 4.48 -5.15
N VAL A 23 -15.91 4.63 -5.98
CA VAL A 23 -14.50 4.75 -5.57
C VAL A 23 -14.28 5.85 -4.52
N LYS A 24 -15.10 6.90 -4.50
CA LYS A 24 -14.99 8.01 -3.52
C LYS A 24 -15.17 7.52 -2.09
N ASP A 25 -16.08 6.57 -1.86
CA ASP A 25 -16.29 5.99 -0.53
C ASP A 25 -15.11 5.11 -0.12
N LEU A 26 -14.55 4.37 -1.07
CA LEU A 26 -13.36 3.55 -0.83
C LEU A 26 -12.16 4.42 -0.44
N VAL A 27 -11.96 5.54 -1.15
CA VAL A 27 -10.91 6.52 -0.84
C VAL A 27 -11.08 7.09 0.56
N ARG A 28 -12.32 7.39 1.00
CA ARG A 28 -12.58 7.87 2.37
C ARG A 28 -12.16 6.82 3.41
N ILE A 29 -12.51 5.56 3.18
CA ILE A 29 -12.11 4.45 4.06
C ILE A 29 -10.59 4.34 4.14
N PHE A 30 -9.87 4.38 3.01
CA PHE A 30 -8.41 4.30 3.03
C PHE A 30 -7.73 5.54 3.64
N LYS A 31 -8.32 6.73 3.47
CA LYS A 31 -7.85 7.95 4.16
C LYS A 31 -8.00 7.82 5.68
N ASP A 32 -9.10 7.24 6.17
CA ASP A 32 -9.29 6.93 7.58
C ASP A 32 -8.29 5.86 8.08
N MET A 33 -8.13 4.77 7.34
CA MET A 33 -7.14 3.73 7.66
C MET A 33 -5.72 4.30 7.73
N ARG A 34 -5.35 5.22 6.84
CA ARG A 34 -4.06 5.92 6.87
C ARG A 34 -3.84 6.70 8.16
N VAL A 35 -4.89 7.23 8.78
CA VAL A 35 -4.79 7.94 10.06
C VAL A 35 -4.60 6.95 11.21
N ARG A 36 -5.31 5.81 11.17
CA ARG A 36 -5.29 4.80 12.24
C ARG A 36 -4.03 3.93 12.23
N PHE A 37 -3.57 3.49 11.06
CA PHE A 37 -2.43 2.59 10.92
C PHE A 37 -1.17 3.36 10.50
N GLN A 38 -0.16 3.38 11.39
CA GLN A 38 1.07 4.14 11.17
C GLN A 38 1.80 3.73 9.88
N GLY A 39 1.84 2.44 9.55
CA GLY A 39 2.52 1.96 8.34
C GLY A 39 1.87 2.39 7.03
N LEU A 40 0.62 2.88 7.04
CA LEU A 40 -0.04 3.43 5.85
C LEU A 40 0.23 4.92 5.64
N LYS A 41 0.84 5.63 6.61
CA LYS A 41 1.16 7.06 6.52
C LYS A 41 2.00 7.46 5.30
N PRO A 42 2.97 6.66 4.81
CA PRO A 42 3.77 7.02 3.65
C PRO A 42 2.96 7.16 2.36
N LEU A 43 1.77 6.55 2.29
CA LEU A 43 0.88 6.74 1.14
C LEU A 43 0.44 8.20 1.04
N SER A 44 0.67 8.82 -0.11
CA SER A 44 0.11 10.14 -0.40
C SER A 44 -1.39 10.04 -0.64
N VAL A 45 -2.11 11.16 -0.49
CA VAL A 45 -3.55 11.23 -0.81
C VAL A 45 -3.81 10.82 -2.26
N TRP A 46 -2.96 11.29 -3.17
CA TRP A 46 -3.01 10.94 -4.58
C TRP A 46 -2.78 9.45 -4.83
N ALA A 47 -1.81 8.83 -4.14
CA ALA A 47 -1.58 7.38 -4.23
C ALA A 47 -2.82 6.58 -3.81
N ILE A 48 -3.50 7.00 -2.73
CA ILE A 48 -4.74 6.35 -2.28
C ILE A 48 -5.84 6.47 -3.35
N GLU A 49 -6.05 7.67 -3.88
CA GLU A 49 -7.05 7.93 -4.93
C GLU A 49 -6.81 7.05 -6.16
N PHE A 50 -5.57 7.05 -6.66
CA PHE A 50 -5.18 6.25 -7.81
C PHE A 50 -5.28 4.74 -7.54
N LEU A 51 -4.78 4.25 -6.40
CA LEU A 51 -4.83 2.82 -6.04
C LEU A 51 -6.26 2.29 -5.98
N CYS A 52 -7.16 3.05 -5.34
CA CYS A 52 -8.56 2.67 -5.22
C CYS A 52 -9.23 2.59 -6.59
N HIS A 53 -8.99 3.59 -7.44
CA HIS A 53 -9.50 3.58 -8.81
C HIS A 53 -8.92 2.42 -9.63
N PHE A 54 -7.59 2.27 -9.64
CA PHE A 54 -6.89 1.21 -10.36
C PHE A 54 -7.40 -0.19 -9.97
N CYS A 55 -7.53 -0.47 -8.68
CA CYS A 55 -8.03 -1.76 -8.22
C CYS A 55 -9.49 -2.01 -8.61
N MET A 56 -10.31 -0.96 -8.71
CA MET A 56 -11.73 -1.07 -9.06
C MET A 56 -11.94 -1.33 -10.55
N VAL A 57 -11.24 -0.58 -11.41
CA VAL A 57 -11.51 -0.57 -12.87
C VAL A 57 -10.59 -1.48 -13.67
N HIS A 58 -9.39 -1.77 -13.18
CA HIS A 58 -8.39 -2.51 -13.94
C HIS A 58 -8.58 -4.03 -13.77
N THR A 59 -9.64 -4.56 -14.38
CA THR A 59 -10.06 -5.96 -14.31
C THR A 59 -9.96 -6.64 -15.67
N ALA A 60 -9.76 -7.96 -15.69
CA ALA A 60 -9.61 -8.73 -16.93
C ALA A 60 -10.88 -8.68 -17.81
N ASN A 61 -12.06 -8.64 -17.17
CA ASN A 61 -13.36 -8.59 -17.84
C ASN A 61 -13.87 -7.16 -18.11
N ARG A 62 -13.07 -6.12 -17.76
CA ARG A 62 -13.43 -4.69 -17.91
C ARG A 62 -14.71 -4.27 -17.17
N GLN A 63 -15.15 -5.06 -16.19
CA GLN A 63 -16.24 -4.70 -15.30
C GLN A 63 -15.68 -4.16 -13.99
N THR A 64 -16.35 -3.18 -13.40
CA THR A 64 -15.95 -2.65 -12.11
C THR A 64 -16.15 -3.69 -11.01
N LEU A 65 -15.19 -3.79 -10.10
CA LEU A 65 -15.34 -4.66 -8.94
C LEU A 65 -16.30 -4.04 -7.92
N PRO A 66 -17.07 -4.86 -7.18
CA PRO A 66 -17.81 -4.39 -6.01
C PRO A 66 -16.86 -3.87 -4.92
N MET A 67 -17.41 -3.10 -3.97
CA MET A 67 -16.62 -2.40 -2.93
C MET A 67 -15.78 -3.34 -2.06
N GLY A 68 -16.35 -4.43 -1.55
CA GLY A 68 -15.65 -5.40 -0.70
C GLY A 68 -14.44 -6.04 -1.39
N PRO A 69 -14.61 -6.67 -2.57
CA PRO A 69 -13.49 -7.18 -3.35
C PRO A 69 -12.45 -6.12 -3.72
N THR A 70 -12.87 -4.91 -4.05
CA THR A 70 -11.94 -3.81 -4.37
C THR A 70 -11.10 -3.43 -3.15
N PHE A 71 -11.73 -3.31 -1.97
CA PHE A 71 -11.05 -3.01 -0.72
C PHE A 71 -9.96 -4.04 -0.41
N LEU A 72 -10.30 -5.32 -0.49
CA LEU A 72 -9.33 -6.39 -0.28
C LEU A 72 -8.22 -6.37 -1.34
N ARG A 73 -8.56 -6.11 -2.61
CA ARG A 73 -7.59 -6.02 -3.71
C ARG A 73 -6.55 -4.92 -3.50
N VAL A 74 -6.94 -3.75 -2.99
CA VAL A 74 -6.00 -2.67 -2.66
C VAL A 74 -5.00 -3.16 -1.59
N LEU A 75 -5.48 -3.77 -0.51
CA LEU A 75 -4.61 -4.29 0.55
C LEU A 75 -3.72 -5.44 0.05
N GLN A 76 -4.24 -6.33 -0.78
CA GLN A 76 -3.47 -7.41 -1.40
C GLN A 76 -2.38 -6.88 -2.33
N LEU A 77 -2.65 -5.85 -3.11
CA LEU A 77 -1.66 -5.24 -4.01
C LEU A 77 -0.52 -4.60 -3.20
N LEU A 78 -0.84 -3.93 -2.10
CA LEU A 78 0.16 -3.40 -1.16
C LEU A 78 0.95 -4.53 -0.49
N ALA A 79 0.26 -5.59 -0.03
CA ALA A 79 0.86 -6.75 0.62
C ALA A 79 1.76 -7.57 -0.30
N ALA A 80 1.46 -7.58 -1.61
CA ALA A 80 2.28 -8.19 -2.66
C ALA A 80 3.53 -7.38 -2.98
N GLY A 81 3.73 -6.21 -2.34
CA GLY A 81 4.93 -5.42 -2.49
C GLY A 81 4.97 -4.61 -3.79
N VAL A 82 3.82 -4.13 -4.29
CA VAL A 82 3.78 -3.24 -5.47
C VAL A 82 4.70 -2.03 -5.32
N PHE A 83 4.99 -1.62 -4.08
CA PHE A 83 5.87 -0.51 -3.75
C PHE A 83 7.23 -0.90 -3.17
N LEU A 84 7.59 -2.19 -3.18
CA LEU A 84 8.91 -2.63 -2.73
C LEU A 84 9.97 -2.41 -3.84
N PRO A 85 11.26 -2.33 -3.47
CA PRO A 85 12.35 -2.27 -4.44
C PRO A 85 12.30 -3.44 -5.41
N GLY A 86 12.52 -3.16 -6.70
CA GLY A 86 12.45 -4.17 -7.76
C GLY A 86 11.06 -4.37 -8.37
N SER A 87 10.00 -3.79 -7.78
CA SER A 87 8.69 -3.71 -8.42
C SER A 87 8.69 -2.73 -9.59
N ILE A 88 7.93 -3.03 -10.64
CA ILE A 88 7.63 -2.06 -11.71
C ILE A 88 6.81 -0.86 -11.19
N GLY A 89 6.17 -1.03 -10.03
CA GLY A 89 5.37 0.00 -9.39
C GLY A 89 4.10 0.34 -10.15
N LEU A 90 3.55 1.50 -9.82
CA LEU A 90 2.43 2.10 -10.54
C LEU A 90 2.91 3.42 -11.14
N ALA A 91 2.68 3.60 -12.43
CA ALA A 91 2.99 4.85 -13.11
C ALA A 91 1.90 5.88 -12.81
N ASP A 92 2.30 7.12 -12.51
CA ASP A 92 1.36 8.22 -12.36
C ASP A 92 0.75 8.58 -13.73
N PRO A 93 -0.58 8.50 -13.92
CA PRO A 93 -1.22 8.86 -15.18
C PRO A 93 -1.09 10.36 -15.51
N CYS A 94 -0.78 11.21 -14.53
CA CYS A 94 -0.69 12.65 -14.68
C CYS A 94 0.75 13.17 -14.84
N ASP A 95 1.78 12.36 -14.59
CA ASP A 95 3.17 12.79 -14.62
C ASP A 95 4.13 11.63 -14.96
N ILE A 96 4.34 11.38 -16.26
CA ILE A 96 5.29 10.37 -16.74
C ILE A 96 6.65 11.09 -16.87
N PRO A 97 7.70 10.75 -16.07
CA PRO A 97 8.03 9.43 -15.52
C PRO A 97 7.98 9.34 -13.97
N SER A 98 7.24 10.22 -13.29
CA SER A 98 7.15 10.23 -11.83
C SER A 98 6.37 9.00 -11.33
N ASN A 99 7.02 8.18 -10.50
CA ASN A 99 6.36 7.07 -9.82
C ASN A 99 5.95 7.49 -8.42
N PHE A 100 4.86 6.92 -7.89
CA PHE A 100 4.43 7.12 -6.49
C PHE A 100 5.52 6.76 -5.45
N LEU A 101 6.56 6.04 -5.89
CA LEU A 101 7.70 5.58 -5.10
C LEU A 101 8.81 6.61 -4.89
N SER A 102 8.84 7.71 -5.66
CA SER A 102 9.99 8.64 -5.63
C SER A 102 10.18 9.35 -4.29
N ASN A 103 9.14 9.38 -3.45
CA ASN A 103 9.11 10.16 -2.21
C ASN A 103 9.02 9.29 -0.94
N ILE A 104 9.17 7.97 -1.07
CA ILE A 104 9.03 7.02 0.04
C ILE A 104 10.39 6.36 0.27
N THR A 105 10.83 6.30 1.54
CA THR A 105 12.08 5.62 1.92
C THR A 105 11.92 4.10 1.94
N PHE A 106 13.02 3.35 1.87
CA PHE A 106 12.97 1.88 1.94
C PHE A 106 12.37 1.36 3.25
N GLU A 107 12.62 2.03 4.38
CA GLU A 107 12.00 1.69 5.66
C GLU A 107 10.48 1.90 5.63
N GLU A 108 10.03 3.00 5.02
CA GLU A 108 8.60 3.28 4.87
C GLU A 108 7.93 2.29 3.90
N MET A 109 8.61 1.87 2.83
CA MET A 109 8.12 0.84 1.90
C MET A 109 7.91 -0.50 2.62
N ASP A 110 8.87 -0.91 3.47
CA ASP A 110 8.78 -2.12 4.26
C ASP A 110 7.65 -2.04 5.31
N SER A 111 7.58 -0.93 6.04
CA SER A 111 6.51 -0.71 7.02
C SER A 111 5.12 -0.71 6.37
N LEU A 112 4.99 -0.15 5.17
CA LEU A 112 3.76 -0.17 4.38
C LEU A 112 3.37 -1.60 3.97
N CYS A 113 4.33 -2.37 3.45
CA CYS A 113 4.11 -3.73 2.99
C CYS A 113 3.73 -4.68 4.13
N SER A 114 4.52 -4.70 5.21
CA SER A 114 4.29 -5.52 6.41
C SER A 114 2.95 -5.20 7.10
N THR A 115 2.58 -3.93 7.15
CA THR A 115 1.27 -3.49 7.63
C THR A 115 0.16 -4.06 6.77
N ALA A 116 0.24 -3.90 5.44
CA ALA A 116 -0.75 -4.43 4.52
C ALA A 116 -0.87 -5.97 4.62
N GLN A 117 0.26 -6.68 4.70
CA GLN A 117 0.30 -8.14 4.90
C GLN A 117 -0.38 -8.59 6.20
N THR A 118 -0.23 -7.81 7.28
CA THR A 118 -0.93 -8.08 8.54
C THR A 118 -2.43 -7.83 8.42
N LEU A 119 -2.84 -6.71 7.82
CA LEU A 119 -4.25 -6.37 7.62
C LEU A 119 -4.98 -7.39 6.75
N VAL A 120 -4.36 -7.89 5.68
CA VAL A 120 -4.93 -8.94 4.82
C VAL A 120 -5.20 -10.22 5.62
N ARG A 121 -4.24 -10.67 6.43
CA ARG A 121 -4.41 -11.88 7.27
C ARG A 121 -5.54 -11.69 8.28
N VAL A 122 -5.59 -10.53 8.94
CA VAL A 122 -6.68 -10.18 9.88
C VAL A 122 -8.05 -10.26 9.20
N ILE A 123 -8.18 -9.70 7.99
CA ILE A 123 -9.43 -9.72 7.22
C ILE A 123 -9.83 -11.14 6.83
N SER A 124 -8.87 -11.95 6.37
CA SER A 124 -9.11 -13.35 5.97
C SER A 124 -9.66 -14.21 7.10
N HIS A 125 -9.37 -13.88 8.37
CA HIS A 125 -9.90 -14.56 9.55
C HIS A 125 -11.14 -13.88 10.16
N GLY A 126 -11.81 -12.99 9.41
CA GLY A 126 -13.06 -12.36 9.83
C GLY A 126 -12.89 -11.05 10.62
N GLY A 127 -11.67 -10.55 10.80
CA GLY A 127 -11.35 -9.36 11.60
C GLY A 127 -11.73 -8.00 10.99
N HIS A 128 -12.70 -7.95 10.08
CA HIS A 128 -13.12 -6.74 9.36
C HIS A 128 -13.49 -5.59 10.29
N ALA A 129 -14.24 -5.86 11.37
CA ALA A 129 -14.67 -4.83 12.32
C ALA A 129 -13.49 -4.14 13.02
N ARG A 130 -12.42 -4.89 13.32
CA ARG A 130 -11.19 -4.32 13.90
C ARG A 130 -10.45 -3.45 12.89
N VAL A 131 -10.33 -3.92 11.64
CA VAL A 131 -9.66 -3.14 10.57
C VAL A 131 -10.44 -1.87 10.22
N MET A 132 -11.77 -1.92 10.26
CA MET A 132 -12.64 -0.77 9.99
C MET A 132 -12.81 0.16 11.20
N GLY A 133 -12.27 -0.19 12.37
CA GLY A 133 -12.42 0.62 13.60
C GLY A 133 -13.84 0.63 14.17
N THR A 134 -14.69 -0.33 13.80
CA THR A 134 -16.06 -0.49 14.31
C THR A 134 -16.17 -1.50 15.45
N SER A 135 -15.08 -2.20 15.75
CA SER A 135 -14.96 -3.08 16.91
C SER A 135 -15.04 -2.26 18.21
N PRO A 136 -15.74 -2.76 19.26
CA PRO A 136 -15.74 -2.11 20.57
C PRO A 136 -14.35 -2.14 21.22
N GLU A 137 -13.51 -3.11 20.84
CA GLU A 137 -12.10 -3.20 21.26
C GLU A 137 -11.24 -2.29 20.38
N ASN A 138 -10.67 -1.24 20.96
CA ASN A 138 -9.72 -0.36 20.28
C ASN A 138 -8.30 -0.96 20.33
N ILE A 139 -8.09 -2.04 19.58
CA ILE A 139 -6.80 -2.74 19.49
C ILE A 139 -6.15 -2.41 18.16
N ASP A 140 -4.91 -1.95 18.19
CA ASP A 140 -4.08 -1.85 17.00
C ASP A 140 -3.60 -3.25 16.57
N VAL A 141 -4.25 -3.79 15.55
CA VAL A 141 -3.97 -5.12 14.98
C VAL A 141 -2.61 -5.21 14.29
N THR A 142 -1.92 -4.08 14.10
CA THR A 142 -0.57 -4.04 13.49
C THR A 142 0.55 -4.14 14.53
N VAL A 143 0.21 -4.06 15.82
CA VAL A 143 1.17 -4.14 16.92
C VAL A 143 0.83 -5.29 17.88
N THR A 144 -0.45 -5.57 18.08
CA THR A 144 -0.91 -6.58 19.03
C THR A 144 -1.31 -7.88 18.31
N PRO A 145 -0.83 -9.06 18.75
CA PRO A 145 -1.33 -10.34 18.28
C PRO A 145 -2.84 -10.46 18.53
N THR A 146 -3.57 -10.87 17.50
CA THR A 146 -5.02 -11.01 17.57
C THR A 146 -5.44 -12.46 17.42
N TYR A 147 -6.52 -12.82 18.10
CA TYR A 147 -7.05 -14.17 18.14
C TYR A 147 -8.39 -14.22 17.42
N TYR A 148 -8.57 -15.25 16.60
CA TYR A 148 -9.80 -15.52 15.85
C TYR A 148 -10.16 -17.00 16.00
N MET A 149 -11.45 -17.29 16.05
CA MET A 149 -11.97 -18.66 15.99
C MET A 149 -12.41 -18.93 14.57
N VAL A 150 -11.80 -19.93 13.94
CA VAL A 150 -12.11 -20.36 12.55
C VAL A 150 -12.36 -21.86 12.61
N ASP A 151 -13.56 -22.30 12.24
CA ASP A 151 -13.95 -23.72 12.20
C ASP A 151 -13.70 -24.50 13.51
N GLY A 152 -13.78 -23.82 14.65
CA GLY A 152 -13.56 -24.41 15.97
C GLY A 152 -12.10 -24.41 16.43
N GLU A 153 -11.16 -24.00 15.58
CA GLU A 153 -9.74 -23.84 15.91
C GLU A 153 -9.39 -22.38 16.21
N ARG A 154 -8.42 -22.18 17.11
CA ARG A 154 -7.91 -20.86 17.46
C ARG A 154 -6.77 -20.50 16.52
N VAL A 155 -6.99 -19.51 15.67
CA VAL A 155 -5.97 -18.92 14.81
C VAL A 155 -5.40 -17.67 15.49
N VAL A 156 -4.08 -17.60 15.57
CA VAL A 156 -3.35 -16.42 16.07
C VAL A 156 -2.76 -15.67 14.88
N VAL A 157 -3.12 -14.40 14.73
CA VAL A 157 -2.52 -13.51 13.74
C VAL A 157 -1.50 -12.63 14.44
N THR A 158 -0.23 -12.97 14.26
CA THR A 158 0.89 -12.16 14.74
C THR A 158 1.25 -11.10 13.70
N PRO A 159 1.37 -9.82 14.08
CA PRO A 159 1.91 -8.78 13.20
C PRO A 159 3.30 -9.14 12.67
N LEU A 160 3.64 -8.65 11.48
CA LEU A 160 4.97 -8.87 10.93
C LEU A 160 5.96 -7.85 11.48
N ASP A 161 7.17 -8.34 11.76
CA ASP A 161 8.30 -7.51 12.11
C ASP A 161 8.86 -6.78 10.88
N LYS A 162 9.56 -5.67 11.12
CA LYS A 162 10.29 -4.95 10.06
C LYS A 162 11.36 -5.86 9.46
N ALA A 163 11.39 -5.94 8.13
CA ALA A 163 12.38 -6.69 7.37
C ALA A 163 13.51 -5.79 6.83
N TYR A 164 13.30 -4.48 6.77
CA TYR A 164 14.29 -3.53 6.29
C TYR A 164 15.50 -3.46 7.24
N ASP A 165 16.68 -3.77 6.70
CA ASP A 165 17.96 -3.56 7.35
C ASP A 165 18.82 -2.62 6.48
N PRO A 166 19.24 -1.45 7.00
CA PRO A 166 20.05 -0.51 6.24
C PRO A 166 21.39 -1.11 5.77
N THR A 167 21.94 -2.11 6.47
CA THR A 167 23.22 -2.75 6.11
C THR A 167 23.11 -3.64 4.88
N LEU A 168 21.92 -4.19 4.60
CA LEU A 168 21.67 -5.06 3.45
C LEU A 168 21.57 -4.26 2.13
N MET A 169 21.22 -2.98 2.19
CA MET A 169 21.05 -2.14 1.00
C MET A 169 22.35 -1.46 0.55
N THR A 170 23.37 -1.36 1.40
CA THR A 170 24.66 -0.69 1.10
C THR A 170 25.66 -1.59 0.37
N THR A 171 25.41 -2.88 0.23
CA THR A 171 26.39 -3.86 -0.26
C THR A 171 26.42 -4.06 -1.77
N GLN A 172 25.67 -3.27 -2.56
CA GLN A 172 25.83 -3.26 -4.02
C GLN A 172 26.93 -2.27 -4.45
N LYS A 173 28.18 -2.52 -4.04
CA LYS A 173 29.34 -1.97 -4.75
C LYS A 173 29.52 -2.81 -6.02
N PRO A 174 29.60 -2.24 -7.23
CA PRO A 174 29.78 -3.03 -8.45
C PRO A 174 31.10 -3.79 -8.37
N ALA A 175 31.03 -5.12 -8.32
CA ALA A 175 32.17 -6.02 -8.45
C ALA A 175 32.79 -5.88 -9.84
N GLY A 176 33.63 -4.85 -10.02
CA GLY A 176 34.24 -4.56 -11.33
C GLY A 176 35.21 -3.39 -11.40
N GLN A 177 35.38 -2.58 -10.34
CA GLN A 177 36.24 -1.39 -10.38
C GLN A 177 37.48 -1.40 -9.48
N GLU A 178 37.76 -2.47 -8.73
CA GLU A 178 38.96 -2.53 -7.87
C GLU A 178 40.15 -3.29 -8.50
N ALA A 179 40.02 -3.85 -9.72
CA ALA A 179 41.11 -4.60 -10.37
C ALA A 179 42.00 -3.79 -11.32
N LYS A 180 41.81 -2.46 -11.48
CA LYS A 180 42.60 -1.64 -12.42
C LYS A 180 43.44 -0.52 -11.80
N ALA A 181 43.50 -0.40 -10.48
CA ALA A 181 44.27 0.65 -9.80
C ALA A 181 45.62 0.17 -9.22
N ALA A 182 46.03 -1.07 -9.47
CA ALA A 182 47.30 -1.63 -8.97
C ALA A 182 48.32 -1.96 -10.09
N ALA A 183 48.14 -1.41 -11.28
CA ALA A 183 49.10 -1.54 -12.38
C ALA A 183 49.22 -0.22 -13.13
N HIS A 184 49.88 0.76 -12.51
CA HIS A 184 50.65 1.77 -13.22
C HIS A 184 51.69 2.43 -12.33
#